data_AF-A0A1A6GV03-F1
#
_entry.id   AF-A0A1A6GV03-F1
#
_cell.length_a   1.000
_cell.length_b   1.000
_cell.length_c   1.000
_cell.angle_alpha   90.00
_cell.angle_beta   90.00
_cell.angle_gamma   90.00
#
_symmetry.space_group_name_H-M   'P 1'
#
loop_
_entity.id
_entity.type
_entity.pdbx_description
1 polymer ?
#
loop_
_entity_poly.entity_id
_entity_poly.type
_entity_poly.pdbx_seq_one_letter_code
_entity_poly.pdbx_strand_id
1 'polypeptide(L)' 'MYSSLFYLDCSIREKIDLETRMREGIWKLLSLSTKKDQVLHAVKNLLVCNARIEAYTAELQKLQEQIANRTGR' A
#
# COMPACT_ATOMS: atom_id res chain seq x y z
N MET A 1 6.76 14.25 -20.27
CA MET A 1 6.23 12.86 -20.27
C MET A 1 6.94 11.93 -19.30
N TYR A 2 8.28 11.86 -19.29
CA TYR A 2 9.02 11.02 -18.31
C TYR A 2 8.89 11.52 -16.86
N SER A 3 8.94 12.84 -16.66
CA SER A 3 8.78 13.46 -15.35
C SER A 3 7.44 13.10 -14.68
N SER A 4 6.32 13.18 -15.41
CA SER A 4 5.00 12.82 -14.86
C SER A 4 4.84 11.34 -14.49
N LEU A 5 5.48 10.42 -15.23
CA LEU A 5 5.48 8.99 -14.91
C LEU A 5 6.32 8.69 -13.67
N PHE A 6 7.47 9.36 -13.54
CA PHE A 6 8.32 9.25 -12.36
C PHE A 6 7.62 9.79 -11.09
N TYR A 7 6.93 10.93 -11.20
CA TYR A 7 6.12 11.46 -10.09
C TYR A 7 4.99 10.50 -9.68
N LEU A 8 4.34 9.83 -10.64
CA LEU A 8 3.30 8.85 -10.34
C LEU A 8 3.87 7.60 -9.65
N ASP A 9 5.01 7.06 -10.12
CA ASP A 9 5.70 5.94 -9.47
C ASP A 9 6.08 6.27 -8.03
N CYS A 10 6.68 7.46 -7.79
CA CYS A 10 7.02 7.93 -6.45
C CYS A 10 5.76 8.07 -5.57
N SER A 11 4.69 8.68 -6.09
CA SER A 11 3.44 8.86 -5.36
C SER A 11 2.78 7.53 -4.97
N ILE A 12 2.81 6.51 -5.85
CA ILE A 12 2.28 5.18 -5.53
C ILE A 12 3.15 4.50 -4.47
N ARG A 13 4.47 4.61 -4.55
CA ARG A 13 5.39 4.06 -3.53
C ARG A 13 5.18 4.70 -2.16
N GLU A 14 4.98 6.02 -2.10
CA GLU A 14 4.65 6.73 -0.86
C GLU A 14 3.34 6.23 -0.24
N LYS A 15 2.32 5.96 -1.06
CA LYS A 15 1.06 5.36 -0.59
C LYS A 15 1.28 3.95 -0.02
N ILE A 16 2.11 3.12 -0.66
CA ILE A 16 2.44 1.78 -0.17
C ILE A 16 3.20 1.86 1.17
N ASP A 17 4.15 2.78 1.31
CA ASP A 17 4.89 2.99 2.56
C ASP A 17 3.94 3.38 3.70
N LEU A 18 3.04 4.34 3.43
CA LEU A 18 2.05 4.79 4.40
C LEU A 18 1.16 3.63 4.87
N GLU A 19 0.60 2.85 3.95
CA GLU A 19 -0.24 1.70 4.30
C GLU A 19 0.55 0.60 5.02
N THR A 20 1.83 0.41 4.68
CA THR A 20 2.72 -0.54 5.38
C THR A 20 2.96 -0.13 6.83
N ARG A 21 3.25 1.16 7.07
CA ARG A 21 3.41 1.72 8.42
C ARG A 21 2.10 1.66 9.22
N MET A 22 0.96 1.92 8.58
CA MET A 22 -0.36 1.76 9.19
C MET A 22 -0.58 0.30 9.62
N ARG A 23 -0.26 -0.66 8.74
CA ARG A 23 -0.34 -2.09 9.04
C ARG A 23 0.53 -2.49 10.22
N GLU A 24 1.77 -2.01 10.30
CA GLU A 24 2.65 -2.24 11.47
C GLU A 24 2.06 -1.67 12.76
N GLY A 25 1.49 -0.46 12.70
CA GLY A 25 0.78 0.14 13.83
C GLY A 25 -0.42 -0.70 14.29
N ILE A 26 -1.19 -1.23 13.34
CA ILE A 26 -2.34 -2.11 13.61
C ILE A 26 -1.88 -3.42 14.26
N TRP A 27 -0.77 -4.01 13.81
CA TRP A 27 -0.20 -5.19 14.47
C TRP A 27 0.20 -4.93 15.92
N LYS A 28 0.81 -3.78 16.20
CA LYS A 28 1.11 -3.37 17.59
C LYS A 28 -0.17 -3.22 18.41
N LEU A 29 -1.20 -2.56 17.86
CA LEU A 29 -2.50 -2.42 18.52
C LEU A 29 -3.16 -3.78 18.79
N LEU A 30 -3.12 -4.71 17.84
CA LEU A 30 -3.64 -6.08 18.01
C LEU A 30 -2.93 -6.81 19.16
N SER A 31 -1.60 -6.69 19.25
CA SER A 31 -0.82 -7.36 20.31
C SER A 31 -1.18 -6.88 21.73
N LEU A 32 -1.69 -5.65 21.85
CA LEU A 32 -2.10 -5.03 23.12
C LEU A 32 -3.61 -5.10 23.36
N SER A 33 -4.39 -5.55 22.36
CA SER A 33 -5.86 -5.58 22.44
C SER A 33 -6.32 -6.71 23.34
N THR A 34 -7.17 -6.39 24.31
CA THR A 34 -7.73 -7.37 25.28
C THR A 34 -9.23 -7.52 25.17
N LYS A 35 -9.91 -6.59 24.47
CA LYS A 35 -11.36 -6.61 24.26
C LYS A 35 -11.69 -7.05 22.84
N LYS A 36 -12.74 -7.87 22.70
CA LYS A 36 -13.21 -8.39 21.41
C LYS A 36 -13.48 -7.27 20.40
N ASP A 37 -14.09 -6.16 20.82
CA ASP A 37 -14.42 -5.06 19.91
C ASP A 37 -13.17 -4.32 19.41
N GLN A 38 -12.15 -4.17 20.26
CA GLN A 38 -10.85 -3.60 19.85
C GLN A 38 -10.18 -4.48 18.81
N VAL A 39 -10.15 -5.81 19.05
CA VAL A 39 -9.61 -6.78 18.10
C VAL A 39 -10.38 -6.73 16.78
N LEU A 40 -11.71 -6.73 16.82
CA LEU A 40 -12.53 -6.67 15.61
C LEU A 40 -12.27 -5.41 14.80
N HIS A 41 -12.19 -4.25 15.46
CA HIS A 41 -11.90 -2.99 14.78
C HIS A 41 -10.49 -2.96 14.18
N ALA A 42 -9.49 -3.44 14.92
CA ALA A 42 -8.12 -3.51 14.44
C ALA A 42 -7.98 -4.50 13.26
N VAL A 43 -8.62 -5.67 13.31
CA VAL A 43 -8.64 -6.62 12.19
C VAL A 43 -9.32 -6.03 10.95
N LYS A 44 -10.44 -5.30 11.09
CA LYS A 44 -11.07 -4.61 9.95
C LYS A 44 -10.11 -3.61 9.30
N ASN A 45 -9.42 -2.81 10.11
CA ASN A 45 -8.43 -1.86 9.61
C ASN A 45 -7.26 -2.58 8.93
N LEU A 46 -6.81 -3.72 9.48
CA LEU A 46 -5.76 -4.54 8.89
C LEU A 46 -6.15 -5.03 7.49
N LEU A 47 -7.38 -5.54 7.33
CA LEU A 47 -7.89 -6.01 6.04
C LEU A 47 -7.97 -4.88 5.02
N VAL A 48 -8.40 -3.68 5.43
CA VAL A 48 -8.43 -2.51 4.55
C VAL A 48 -7.03 -2.09 4.12
N CYS A 49 -6.07 -1.99 5.05
CA CYS A 49 -4.68 -1.67 4.72
C CYS A 49 -4.07 -2.70 3.77
N ASN A 50 -4.29 -4.00 4.00
CA ASN A 50 -3.80 -5.05 3.11
C ASN A 50 -4.37 -4.91 1.69
N ALA A 51 -5.68 -4.72 1.56
CA ALA A 51 -6.32 -4.54 0.26
C ALA A 51 -5.78 -3.31 -0.49
N ARG A 52 -5.47 -2.22 0.22
CA ARG A 52 -4.86 -1.03 -0.39
C ARG A 52 -3.41 -1.26 -0.82
N ILE A 53 -2.60 -1.96 -0.02
CA ILE A 53 -1.24 -2.34 -0.40
C ILE A 53 -1.27 -3.18 -1.68
N GLU A 54 -2.16 -4.19 -1.76
CA GLU A 54 -2.33 -5.02 -2.95
C GLU A 54 -2.74 -4.19 -4.17
N ALA A 55 -3.73 -3.29 -4.01
CA ALA A 55 -4.19 -2.43 -5.10
C ALA A 55 -3.09 -1.49 -5.62
N TYR A 56 -2.36 -0.82 -4.73
CA TYR A 56 -1.26 0.07 -5.11
C TYR A 56 -0.07 -0.69 -5.70
N THR A 57 0.22 -1.89 -5.20
CA THR A 57 1.29 -2.74 -5.77
C THR A 57 0.93 -3.17 -7.18
N ALA A 58 -0.32 -3.55 -7.44
CA ALA A 58 -0.80 -3.89 -8.78
C ALA A 58 -0.79 -2.68 -9.73
N GLU A 59 -1.13 -1.49 -9.23
CA GLU A 59 -1.03 -0.24 -10.00
C GLU A 59 0.43 0.10 -10.35
N LEU A 60 1.34 -0.05 -9.39
CA LEU A 60 2.77 0.16 -9.58
C LEU A 60 3.36 -0.79 -10.63
N GLN A 61 3.01 -2.07 -10.57
CA GLN A 61 3.45 -3.07 -11.55
C GLN A 61 3.00 -2.70 -12.97
N LYS A 62 1.72 -2.33 -13.15
CA LYS A 62 1.20 -1.86 -14.45
C LYS A 62 1.92 -0.62 -14.95
N LEU A 63 2.28 0.31 -14.07
CA LEU A 63 3.03 1.50 -14.43
C LEU A 63 4.46 1.15 -14.87
N GLN A 64 5.12 0.25 -14.15
CA GLN A 64 6.46 -0.24 -14.50
C GLN A 64 6.47 -0.97 -15.85
N GLU A 65 5.47 -1.80 -16.13
CA GLU A 65 5.29 -2.45 -17.43
C GLU A 65 5.12 -1.42 -18.56
N GLN A 66 4.31 -0.36 -18.34
CA GLN A 66 4.16 0.72 -19.31
C GLN A 66 5.46 1.48 -19.55
N ILE A 67 6.26 1.72 -18.50
CA ILE A 67 7.56 2.36 -18.63
C ILE A 67 8.51 1.44 -19.40
N ALA A 68 8.60 0.16 -19.05
CA ALA A 68 9.44 -0.82 -19.73
C ALA A 68 9.09 -0.91 -21.23
N ASN A 69 7.81 -1.00 -21.57
CA ASN A 69 7.33 -1.04 -22.96
C ASN A 69 7.64 0.25 -23.74
N ARG A 70 7.73 1.40 -23.06
CA ARG A 70 8.08 2.69 -23.70
C ARG A 70 9.58 2.91 -23.82
N THR A 71 10.36 2.31 -22.91
CA THR A 71 11.83 2.41 -22.90
C THR A 71 12.45 1.29 -23.76
N GLY A 72 11.67 0.27 -24.12
CA GLY A 72 11.99 -0.74 -25.12
C GLY A 72 11.77 -0.27 -26.56
N ARG A 73 12.61 0.67 -27.01
CA ARG A 73 13.17 0.78 -28.36
C ARG A 73 14.65 1.04 -28.23
#